data_AF-A0A562K0F4-F1
#
_entry.id   AF-A0A562K0F4-F1
#
_cell.length_a   1.000
_cell.length_b   1.000
_cell.length_c   1.000
_cell.angle_alpha   90.00
_cell.angle_beta   90.00
_cell.angle_gamma   90.00
#
_symmetry.space_group_name_H-M   'P 1'
#
loop_
_entity.id
_entity.type
_entity.pdbx_description
1 polymer ?
#
loop_
_entity_poly.entity_id
_entity_poly.type
_entity_poly.pdbx_seq_one_letter_code
_entity_poly.pdbx_strand_id
1 'polypeptide(L)'
;MQAIVLIILYQGQETLAVYDTDSAAWDALLEFVDQRWQGRFGHIPRPDNNDERVETFFSGEDVYLLASTDVIGLEPTHRGPRHSASSSAR
;
A
#
# COMPACT_ATOMS: atom_id res chain seq x y z
N MET A 1 -2.58 -12.79 8.53
CA MET A 1 -1.70 -12.37 7.41
C MET A 1 -1.39 -10.91 7.65
N GLN A 2 -0.14 -10.49 7.54
CA GLN A 2 0.22 -9.09 7.75
C GLN A 2 0.20 -8.37 6.40
N ALA A 3 -0.29 -7.14 6.39
CA ALA A 3 -0.24 -6.27 5.22
C ALA A 3 0.28 -4.89 5.63
N ILE A 4 0.99 -4.26 4.72
CA ILE A 4 1.50 -2.91 4.87
C ILE A 4 0.66 -1.98 4.02
N VAL A 5 0.05 -0.99 4.65
CA VAL A 5 -0.74 0.04 3.98
C VAL A 5 0.15 1.26 3.78
N LEU A 6 0.27 1.69 2.52
CA LEU A 6 0.88 2.96 2.15
C LEU A 6 -0.23 3.95 1.81
N ILE A 7 -0.25 5.08 2.51
CA ILE A 7 -1.12 6.23 2.21
C ILE A 7 -0.22 7.41 1.86
N ILE A 8 -0.53 8.10 0.77
CA ILE A 8 0.16 9.33 0.37
C ILE A 8 -0.90 10.40 0.09
N LEU A 9 -0.77 11.55 0.76
CA LEU A 9 -1.54 12.76 0.52
C LEU A 9 -0.62 13.77 -0.16
N TYR A 10 -0.80 13.98 -1.46
CA TYR A 10 0.07 14.84 -2.27
C TYR A 10 -0.76 15.77 -3.15
N GLN A 11 -0.58 17.08 -2.99
CA GLN A 11 -1.28 18.12 -3.77
C GLN A 11 -2.82 17.94 -3.81
N GLY A 12 -3.41 17.49 -2.70
CA GLY A 12 -4.85 17.24 -2.59
C GLY A 12 -5.33 15.94 -3.23
N GLN A 13 -4.43 15.08 -3.71
CA GLN A 13 -4.74 13.74 -4.18
C GLN A 13 -4.36 12.69 -3.14
N GLU A 14 -5.25 11.73 -2.91
CA GLU A 14 -5.00 10.59 -2.04
C GLU A 14 -4.60 9.36 -2.86
N THR A 15 -3.52 8.70 -2.46
CA THR A 15 -3.12 7.40 -2.96
C THR A 15 -3.13 6.41 -1.81
N LEU A 16 -3.83 5.28 -1.99
CA LEU A 16 -3.87 4.18 -1.03
C LEU A 16 -3.48 2.88 -1.75
N ALA A 17 -2.49 2.20 -1.20
CA ALA A 17 -2.01 0.92 -1.71
C ALA A 17 -1.70 -0.04 -0.55
N VAL A 18 -1.81 -1.33 -0.82
CA VAL A 18 -1.55 -2.40 0.15
C VAL A 18 -0.49 -3.33 -0.41
N TYR A 19 0.50 -3.65 0.42
CA TYR A 19 1.65 -4.48 0.09
C TYR A 19 1.81 -5.61 1.09
N ASP A 20 2.42 -6.71 0.66
CA ASP A 20 2.68 -7.87 1.51
C ASP A 20 3.89 -7.67 2.45
N THR A 21 4.79 -6.72 2.14
CA THR A 21 6.02 -6.47 2.92
C THR A 21 6.32 -4.98 3.07
N ASP A 22 7.01 -4.63 4.16
CA ASP A 22 7.47 -3.26 4.41
C ASP A 22 8.43 -2.77 3.32
N SER A 23 9.30 -3.66 2.81
CA SER A 23 10.23 -3.32 1.74
C SER A 23 9.50 -2.94 0.46
N ALA A 24 8.45 -3.66 0.07
CA ALA A 24 7.69 -3.36 -1.14
C ALA A 24 6.94 -2.03 -1.02
N ALA A 25 6.38 -1.75 0.16
CA ALA A 25 5.71 -0.48 0.42
C ALA A 25 6.70 0.69 0.43
N TRP A 26 7.90 0.50 0.99
CA TRP A 26 8.98 1.48 0.99
C TRP A 26 9.51 1.75 -0.42
N ASP A 27 9.76 0.72 -1.22
CA ASP A 27 10.20 0.85 -2.61
C ASP A 27 9.18 1.63 -3.45
N ALA A 28 7.88 1.37 -3.26
CA ALA A 28 6.82 2.11 -3.93
C ALA A 28 6.75 3.58 -3.50
N LEU A 29 7.00 3.88 -2.21
CA LEU A 29 7.10 5.26 -1.73
C LEU A 29 8.30 5.98 -2.36
N LEU A 30 9.46 5.33 -2.42
CA LEU A 30 10.65 5.88 -3.07
C LEU A 30 10.41 6.15 -4.55
N GLU A 31 9.78 5.22 -5.26
CA GLU A 31 9.42 5.40 -6.65
C GLU A 31 8.46 6.59 -6.83
N PHE A 32 7.46 6.74 -5.95
CA PHE A 32 6.55 7.87 -5.98
C PHE A 32 7.29 9.22 -5.86
N VAL A 33 8.21 9.31 -4.90
CA VAL A 33 9.06 10.49 -4.66
C VAL A 33 9.95 10.75 -5.87
N ASP A 34 10.59 9.71 -6.38
CA ASP A 34 11.54 9.77 -7.48
C ASP A 34 10.89 10.27 -8.78
N GLN A 35 9.70 9.78 -9.11
CA GLN A 35 8.95 10.21 -10.28
C GLN A 35 8.51 11.68 -10.21
N ARG A 36 8.28 12.21 -9.00
CA ARG A 36 7.76 13.57 -8.77
C ARG A 36 8.82 14.57 -8.36
N TRP A 37 10.04 14.12 -8.10
CA TRP A 37 11.12 14.98 -7.60
C TRP A 37 11.39 16.16 -8.53
N GLN A 38 11.60 15.89 -9.82
CA GLN A 38 11.87 16.93 -10.81
C GLN A 38 10.69 17.90 -10.95
N GLY A 39 9.45 17.42 -10.81
CA GLY A 39 8.26 18.27 -10.84
C GLY A 39 8.17 19.23 -9.65
N ARG A 40 8.63 18.80 -8.47
CA ARG A 40 8.58 19.60 -7.24
C ARG A 40 9.78 20.53 -7.08
N PHE A 41 10.99 20.03 -7.35
CA PHE A 41 12.24 20.72 -7.05
C PHE A 41 13.04 21.13 -8.30
N GLY A 42 12.52 20.85 -9.50
CA GLY A 42 13.21 21.18 -10.75
C GLY A 42 14.51 20.40 -10.90
N HIS A 43 15.63 21.12 -11.04
CA HIS A 43 16.96 20.54 -11.28
C HIS A 43 17.76 20.26 -10.00
N ILE A 44 17.18 20.46 -8.81
CA ILE A 44 17.86 20.16 -7.55
C ILE A 44 18.10 18.64 -7.49
N PRO A 45 19.35 18.19 -7.24
CA PRO A 45 19.65 16.76 -7.15
C PRO A 45 18.95 16.13 -5.95
N ARG A 46 18.55 14.86 -6.12
CA ARG A 46 18.03 14.04 -5.02
C ARG A 46 19.15 13.67 -4.06
N PRO A 47 18.90 13.66 -2.73
CA PRO A 47 19.80 13.02 -1.79
C PRO A 47 20.03 11.54 -2.13
N ASP A 48 21.26 11.07 -1.94
CA ASP A 48 21.63 9.66 -2.13
C ASP A 48 21.04 8.77 -1.03
N ASN A 49 20.89 9.32 0.17
CA ASN A 49 20.21 8.64 1.26
C ASN A 49 18.68 8.65 1.02
N ASN A 50 18.08 7.46 1.04
CA ASN A 50 16.66 7.27 0.76
C ASN A 50 15.76 7.91 1.83
N ASP A 51 16.13 7.83 3.11
CA ASP A 51 15.36 8.43 4.20
C ASP A 51 15.38 9.95 4.09
N GLU A 52 16.56 10.54 3.92
CA GLU A 52 16.73 11.99 3.73
C GLU A 52 15.96 12.50 2.50
N ARG A 53 15.94 11.71 1.41
CA ARG A 53 15.18 12.04 0.21
C ARG A 53 13.68 12.10 0.49
N VAL A 54 13.13 11.10 1.18
CA VAL A 54 11.70 11.07 1.54
C VAL A 54 11.37 12.21 2.50
N GLU A 55 12.18 12.43 3.53
CA GLU A 55 12.01 13.55 4.47
C GLU A 55 12.02 14.90 3.76
N THR A 56 12.97 15.10 2.84
CA THR A 56 13.05 16.36 2.06
C THR A 56 11.82 16.55 1.19
N PHE A 57 11.35 15.49 0.52
CA PHE A 57 10.18 15.56 -0.37
C PHE A 57 8.90 15.94 0.39
N PHE A 58 8.69 15.37 1.58
CA PHE A 58 7.53 15.58 2.44
C PHE A 58 7.74 16.64 3.53
N SER A 59 8.79 17.46 3.46
CA SER A 59 9.07 18.54 4.42
C SER A 59 8.03 19.67 4.48
N GLY A 60 6.97 19.61 3.65
CA GLY A 60 5.92 20.62 3.54
C GLY A 60 4.58 20.15 4.09
N GLU A 61 3.50 20.49 3.40
CA GLU A 61 2.13 20.13 3.80
C GLU A 61 1.68 18.74 3.32
N ASP A 62 2.41 18.16 2.37
CA ASP A 62 2.16 16.80 1.86
C ASP A 62 2.65 15.78 2.89
N VAL A 63 1.94 14.66 3.03
CA VAL A 63 2.26 13.63 4.04
C VAL A 63 2.16 12.22 3.46
N TYR A 64 2.87 11.28 4.09
CA TYR A 64 2.74 9.86 3.83
C TYR A 64 2.61 9.08 5.14
N LEU A 65 2.03 7.89 5.06
CA LEU A 65 1.94 6.95 6.17
C LEU A 65 2.26 5.54 5.65
N LEU A 66 3.16 4.86 6.35
CA LEU A 66 3.37 3.42 6.25
C LEU A 66 2.88 2.79 7.54
N ALA A 67 1.86 1.94 7.44
CA ALA A 67 1.25 1.29 8.59
C ALA A 67 1.15 -0.23 8.37
N SER A 68 1.66 -0.99 9.33
CA SER A 68 1.44 -2.44 9.36
C SER A 68 0.08 -2.75 9.97
N THR A 69 -0.64 -3.70 9.38
CA THR A 69 -1.94 -4.15 9.86
C THR A 69 -2.12 -5.66 9.69
N ASP A 70 -2.90 -6.25 10.59
CA ASP A 70 -3.32 -7.64 10.47
C ASP A 70 -4.54 -7.75 9.56
N VAL A 71 -4.39 -8.51 8.48
CA VAL A 71 -5.49 -8.94 7.63
C VAL A 71 -6.14 -10.16 8.27
N ILE A 72 -7.31 -9.93 8.87
CA ILE A 72 -8.23 -10.98 9.24
C ILE A 72 -9.01 -11.41 7.99
N GLY A 73 -8.84 -12.67 7.58
CA GLY A 73 -9.66 -13.23 6.52
C GLY A 73 -11.12 -13.20 6.96
N LEU A 74 -11.98 -12.56 6.18
CA LEU A 74 -13.41 -12.88 6.26
C LEU A 74 -13.51 -14.32 5.77
N GLU A 75 -13.65 -15.26 6.71
CA GLU A 75 -14.02 -16.64 6.38
C GLU A 75 -15.14 -16.56 5.34
N PRO A 76 -14.96 -17.13 4.13
CA PRO A 76 -16.04 -17.17 3.17
C PRO A 76 -17.17 -17.89 3.89
N THR A 77 -18.26 -17.17 4.14
CA THR A 77 -19.36 -17.66 4.96
C THR A 77 -19.75 -19.01 4.37
N HIS A 78 -19.45 -20.09 5.09
CA HIS A 78 -19.69 -21.44 4.63
C HIS A 78 -21.20 -21.57 4.45
N ARG A 79 -21.69 -21.34 3.22
CA ARG A 79 -23.06 -21.67 2.83
C ARG A 79 -23.11 -23.19 2.89
N GLY A 80 -23.65 -23.68 4.00
CA GLY A 80 -23.69 -25.09 4.36
C GLY A 80 -24.34 -26.00 3.31
N PRO A 81 -24.20 -27.32 3.50
CA PRO A 81 -24.42 -28.31 2.46
C PRO A 81 -25.91 -28.42 2.11
N ARG A 82 -26.25 -28.29 0.83
CA ARG A 82 -27.57 -28.71 0.33
C ARG A 82 -27.61 -30.23 0.29
N HIS A 83 -28.23 -30.78 1.33
CA HIS A 83 -28.91 -32.07 1.46
C HIS A 83 -28.68 -33.12 0.37
N SER A 84 -28.19 -34.27 0.85
CA SER A 84 -28.34 -35.60 0.27
C SER A 84 -29.72 -35.83 -0.34
N ALA A 85 -29.78 -36.14 -1.63
CA ALA A 85 -30.87 -36.90 -2.21
C ALA A 85 -30.30 -38.25 -2.66
N SER A 86 -30.50 -39.24 -1.79
CA SER A 86 -30.43 -40.65 -2.17
C SER A 86 -31.46 -40.88 -3.28
N SER A 87 -31.02 -41.36 -4.44
CA SER A 87 -31.93 -41.99 -5.39
C SER A 87 -31.27 -43.26 -5.90
N SER A 88 -31.47 -44.32 -5.13
CA SER A 88 -31.40 -45.69 -5.59
C SER A 88 -32.78 -46.04 -6.14
N ALA A 89 -32.89 -46.21 -7.46
CA ALA A 89 -34.01 -46.86 -8.13
C ALA A 89 -33.47 -47.44 -9.45
N ARG A 90 -33.13 -48.73 -9.43
CA ARG A 90 -33.81 -49.82 -10.16
C ARG A 90 -33.43 -49.93 -11.63
#